data_AF-A0A1L9NL67-F1
#
_entry.id   AF-A0A1L9NL67-F1
#
_cell.length_a   1.000
_cell.length_b   1.000
_cell.length_c   1.000
_cell.angle_alpha   90.00
_cell.angle_beta   90.00
_cell.angle_gamma   90.00
#
_symmetry.space_group_name_H-M   'P 1'
#
loop_
_entity.id
_entity.type
_entity.pdbx_description
1 polymer ?
#
loop_
_entity_poly.entity_id
_entity_poly.type
_entity_poly.pdbx_seq_one_letter_code
_entity_poly.pdbx_strand_id
1 'polypeptide(L)'
;LARHGIYRYTLFHTPPVMAQQYLGQRPAAGDQVMASFDGHAEILLENWGILSHLRDPYYQEVVELSEAKLTDKASVVRRVGYEEVWVSDGKAAN
;
A
#
# COMPACT_ATOMS: atom_id res chain seq x y z
N LEU A 1 -9.27 -9.98 5.87
CA LEU A 1 -8.21 -9.84 4.85
C LEU A 1 -7.56 -11.17 4.52
N ALA A 2 -6.97 -11.90 5.50
CA ALA A 2 -6.36 -13.22 5.26
C ALA A 2 -7.32 -14.26 4.62
N ARG A 3 -8.59 -14.33 5.07
CA ARG A 3 -9.63 -15.19 4.46
C ARG A 3 -9.98 -14.84 3.02
N HIS A 4 -9.55 -13.67 2.55
CA HIS A 4 -9.72 -13.22 1.17
C HIS A 4 -8.40 -13.27 0.39
N GLY A 5 -7.31 -13.80 0.96
CA GLY A 5 -5.99 -13.99 0.32
C GLY A 5 -4.99 -12.83 0.49
N ILE A 6 -5.31 -11.84 1.33
CA ILE A 6 -4.36 -10.76 1.70
C ILE A 6 -3.53 -11.25 2.89
N TYR A 7 -2.25 -11.51 2.65
CA TYR A 7 -1.31 -12.04 3.64
C TYR A 7 -0.87 -10.95 4.63
N ARG A 8 -0.58 -9.74 4.13
CA ARG A 8 -0.21 -8.58 4.94
C ARG A 8 -0.85 -7.32 4.35
N TYR A 9 -1.36 -6.47 5.22
CA TYR A 9 -1.84 -5.13 4.88
C TYR A 9 -1.29 -4.16 5.92
N THR A 10 -0.47 -3.23 5.48
CA THR A 10 0.08 -2.18 6.34
C THR A 10 -0.23 -0.83 5.70
N LEU A 11 -0.85 0.07 6.47
CA LEU A 11 -1.12 1.43 6.05
C LEU A 11 -0.25 2.38 6.87
N PHE A 12 0.55 3.18 6.19
CA PHE A 12 1.40 4.19 6.78
C PHE A 12 0.84 5.57 6.45
N HIS A 13 0.68 6.40 7.46
CA HIS A 13 0.28 7.80 7.30
C HIS A 13 1.50 8.69 7.41
N THR A 14 1.64 9.60 6.44
CA THR A 14 2.70 10.60 6.37
C THR A 14 2.05 11.98 6.27
N PRO A 15 1.55 12.55 7.39
CA PRO A 15 0.96 13.88 7.36
C PRO A 15 1.94 14.90 6.74
N PRO A 16 1.45 15.94 6.02
CA PRO A 16 2.31 16.90 5.34
C PRO A 16 3.38 17.53 6.23
N VAL A 17 3.07 17.76 7.51
CA VAL A 17 4.03 18.29 8.50
C VAL A 17 5.21 17.33 8.73
N MET A 18 4.95 16.03 8.80
CA MET A 18 5.99 15.01 9.00
C MET A 18 6.85 14.87 7.73
N ALA A 19 6.22 14.90 6.55
CA ALA A 19 6.95 14.91 5.28
C ALA A 19 7.88 16.15 5.18
N GLN A 20 7.38 17.34 5.52
CA GLN A 20 8.18 18.56 5.51
C GLN A 20 9.35 18.52 6.50
N GLN A 21 9.14 17.96 7.69
CA GLN A 21 10.21 17.78 8.68
C GLN A 21 11.32 16.87 8.17
N TYR A 22 10.97 15.77 7.49
CA TYR A 22 11.94 14.84 6.92
C TYR A 22 12.69 15.42 5.72
N LEU A 23 11.97 16.05 4.78
CA LEU A 23 12.54 16.60 3.55
C LEU A 23 13.37 17.87 3.77
N GLY A 24 13.14 18.56 4.89
CA GLY A 24 13.83 19.80 5.22
C GLY A 24 13.55 20.93 4.23
N GLN A 25 14.44 21.92 4.17
CA GLN A 25 14.22 23.15 3.39
C GLN A 25 14.63 23.05 1.91
N ARG A 26 15.34 21.98 1.50
CA ARG A 26 15.80 21.76 0.13
C ARG A 26 15.63 20.30 -0.28
N PRO A 27 14.39 19.87 -0.56
CA PRO A 27 14.12 18.54 -1.09
C PRO A 27 14.89 18.29 -2.39
N ALA A 28 15.37 17.07 -2.59
CA ALA A 28 15.90 16.62 -3.86
C ALA A 28 14.77 16.58 -4.90
N ALA A 29 15.11 16.65 -6.19
CA ALA A 29 14.10 16.63 -7.26
C ALA A 29 13.21 15.37 -7.22
N GLY A 30 13.72 14.24 -6.72
CA GLY A 30 12.96 12.99 -6.55
C GLY A 30 11.95 13.00 -5.40
N ASP A 31 12.04 13.96 -4.48
CA ASP A 31 11.23 13.98 -3.25
C ASP A 31 9.83 14.56 -3.47
N GLN A 32 9.54 15.09 -4.66
CA GLN A 32 8.23 15.60 -5.03
C GLN A 32 7.12 14.58 -4.83
N VAL A 33 7.43 13.29 -5.03
CA VAL A 33 6.48 12.20 -4.78
C VAL A 33 6.10 12.16 -3.29
N MET A 34 7.07 12.15 -2.38
CA MET A 34 6.80 12.15 -0.94
C MET A 34 6.05 13.40 -0.46
N ALA A 35 6.25 14.55 -1.10
CA ALA A 35 5.53 15.77 -0.77
C ALA A 35 4.07 15.78 -1.29
N SER A 36 3.74 14.91 -2.24
CA SER A 36 2.43 14.88 -2.92
C SER A 36 1.46 13.85 -2.33
N PHE A 37 1.93 12.95 -1.47
CA PHE A 37 1.13 11.89 -0.85
C PHE A 37 1.19 11.97 0.68
N ASP A 38 0.07 11.70 1.33
CA ASP A 38 -0.08 11.74 2.78
C ASP A 38 -0.02 10.35 3.43
N GLY A 39 0.41 9.34 2.67
CA GLY A 39 0.55 7.98 3.14
C GLY A 39 0.87 6.99 2.01
N HIS A 40 1.10 5.74 2.39
CA HIS A 40 1.19 4.62 1.47
C HIS A 40 0.69 3.34 2.14
N ALA A 41 0.18 2.43 1.33
CA ALA A 41 -0.23 1.11 1.78
C ALA A 41 0.64 0.04 1.12
N GLU A 42 1.09 -0.92 1.90
CA GLU A 42 1.73 -2.13 1.41
C GLU A 42 0.78 -3.30 1.57
N ILE A 43 0.51 -3.98 0.46
CA ILE A 43 -0.38 -5.13 0.42
C ILE A 43 0.41 -6.31 -0.15
N LEU A 44 0.60 -7.33 0.68
CA LEU A 44 1.20 -8.59 0.25
C LEU A 44 0.08 -9.59 -0.01
N LEU A 45 0.10 -10.15 -1.22
CA LEU A 45 -0.90 -11.07 -1.74
C LEU A 45 -0.24 -12.43 -1.94
N GLU A 46 -0.98 -13.50 -1.69
CA GLU A 46 -0.48 -14.86 -1.94
C GLU A 46 -0.25 -15.12 -3.44
N ASN A 47 -1.18 -14.66 -4.27
CA ASN A 47 -1.07 -14.73 -5.73
C ASN A 47 -1.99 -13.69 -6.40
N TRP A 48 -1.76 -13.44 -7.69
CA TRP A 48 -2.53 -12.50 -8.50
C TRP A 48 -4.01 -12.88 -8.69
N GLY A 49 -4.38 -14.14 -8.45
CA GLY A 49 -5.76 -14.62 -8.55
C GLY A 49 -6.72 -13.85 -7.65
N ILE A 50 -6.21 -13.27 -6.56
CA ILE A 50 -6.99 -12.41 -5.66
C ILE A 50 -7.62 -11.20 -6.34
N LEU A 51 -7.01 -10.68 -7.42
CA LEU A 51 -7.55 -9.53 -8.14
C LEU A 51 -8.93 -9.81 -8.75
N SER A 52 -9.27 -11.09 -8.97
CA SER A 52 -10.62 -11.47 -9.40
C SER A 52 -11.68 -11.20 -8.32
N HIS A 53 -11.32 -11.31 -7.05
CA HIS A 53 -12.20 -11.01 -5.91
C HIS A 53 -12.44 -9.50 -5.70
N LEU A 54 -11.61 -8.63 -6.28
CA LEU A 54 -11.90 -7.19 -6.31
C LEU A 54 -13.13 -6.86 -7.19
N ARG A 55 -13.57 -7.83 -8.01
CA ARG A 55 -14.80 -7.74 -8.81
C ARG A 55 -15.99 -8.42 -8.13
N ASP A 56 -15.82 -8.92 -6.91
CA ASP A 56 -16.89 -9.49 -6.11
C ASP A 56 -17.86 -8.37 -5.68
N PRO A 57 -19.19 -8.56 -5.81
CA PRO A 57 -20.18 -7.59 -5.35
C PRO A 57 -19.96 -7.14 -3.90
N TYR A 58 -19.53 -8.04 -3.01
CA TYR A 58 -19.22 -7.70 -1.62
C TYR A 58 -18.10 -6.67 -1.51
N TYR A 59 -17.08 -6.76 -2.37
CA TYR A 59 -15.97 -5.80 -2.35
C TYR A 59 -16.47 -4.41 -2.74
N GLN A 60 -17.28 -4.30 -3.80
CA GLN A 60 -17.82 -3.03 -4.28
C GLN A 60 -18.82 -2.41 -3.28
N GLU A 61 -19.70 -3.23 -2.72
CA GLU A 61 -20.81 -2.75 -1.89
C GLU A 61 -20.40 -2.44 -0.45
N VAL A 62 -19.34 -3.07 0.06
CA VAL A 62 -18.95 -2.96 1.47
C VAL A 62 -17.56 -2.39 1.64
N VAL A 63 -16.57 -2.98 0.98
CA VAL A 63 -15.16 -2.64 1.19
C VAL A 63 -14.82 -1.30 0.53
N GLU A 64 -15.19 -1.13 -0.74
CA GLU A 64 -14.90 0.07 -1.52
C GLU A 64 -15.53 1.33 -0.93
N LEU A 65 -16.77 1.25 -0.42
CA LEU A 65 -17.42 2.37 0.26
C LEU A 65 -16.69 2.78 1.55
N SER A 66 -16.09 1.82 2.25
CA SER A 66 -15.28 2.11 3.44
C SER A 66 -13.93 2.72 3.07
N GLU A 67 -13.27 2.20 2.03
CA GLU A 67 -12.00 2.73 1.53
C GLU A 67 -12.15 4.16 1.03
N ALA A 68 -13.24 4.50 0.34
CA ALA A 68 -13.49 5.85 -0.18
C ALA A 68 -13.59 6.92 0.92
N LYS A 69 -13.83 6.54 2.18
CA LYS A 69 -13.82 7.46 3.32
C LYS A 69 -12.41 7.75 3.85
N LEU A 70 -11.44 6.89 3.52
CA LEU A 70 -10.09 6.91 4.08
C LEU A 70 -9.05 7.28 3.03
N THR A 71 -9.33 7.03 1.75
CA THR A 71 -8.39 7.23 0.66
C THR A 71 -9.11 7.82 -0.53
N ASP A 72 -8.59 8.92 -1.06
CA ASP A 72 -9.00 9.42 -2.36
C ASP A 72 -8.46 8.51 -3.46
N LYS A 73 -9.31 7.60 -3.95
CA LYS A 73 -8.92 6.61 -4.96
C LYS A 73 -8.42 7.24 -6.27
N ALA A 74 -8.80 8.48 -6.59
CA ALA A 74 -8.41 9.15 -7.83
C ALA A 74 -6.96 9.63 -7.78
N SER A 75 -6.43 9.96 -6.60
CA SER A 75 -5.03 10.35 -6.42
C SER A 75 -4.09 9.17 -6.20
N VAL A 76 -4.59 7.96 -5.90
CA VAL A 76 -3.76 6.78 -5.64
C VAL A 76 -2.95 6.37 -6.87
N VAL A 77 -1.62 6.32 -6.70
CA VAL A 77 -0.69 5.68 -7.62
C VAL A 77 -0.37 4.27 -7.12
N ARG A 78 -0.44 3.27 -7.99
CA ARG A 78 -0.18 1.86 -7.65
C ARG A 78 1.13 1.39 -8.27
N ARG A 79 1.93 0.68 -7.47
CA ARG A 79 3.08 -0.09 -7.95
C ARG A 79 2.85 -1.57 -7.66
N VAL A 80 3.31 -2.40 -8.57
CA VAL A 80 3.24 -3.86 -8.49
C VAL A 80 4.65 -4.42 -8.57
N GLY A 81 4.93 -5.45 -7.77
CA GLY A 81 6.21 -6.15 -7.75
C GLY A 81 6.11 -7.50 -7.05
N TYR A 82 7.26 -8.08 -6.72
CA TYR A 82 7.40 -9.29 -5.92
C TYR A 82 8.38 -9.03 -4.78
N GLU A 83 8.20 -9.72 -3.66
CA GLU A 83 9.12 -9.70 -2.54
C GLU A 83 10.14 -10.84 -2.73
N GLU A 84 11.43 -10.51 -2.74
CA GLU A 84 12.50 -11.51 -2.68
C GLU A 84 12.87 -11.74 -1.23
N VAL A 85 12.77 -12.99 -0.77
CA VAL A 85 13.10 -13.35 0.61
C VAL A 85 14.31 -14.27 0.60
N TRP A 86 15.36 -13.87 1.31
CA TRP A 86 16.54 -14.71 1.48
C TRP A 86 16.20 -15.91 2.36
N VAL A 87 16.48 -17.11 1.88
CA VAL A 87 16.26 -18.35 2.64
C VAL A 87 17.61 -18.89 3.09
N SER A 88 17.78 -19.02 4.40
CA SER A 88 18.94 -19.64 5.03
C SER A 88 18.44 -20.78 5.94
N ASP A 89 19.07 -21.95 5.84
CA ASP A 89 18.69 -23.17 6.57
C ASP A 89 17.19 -23.54 6.46
N GLY A 90 16.61 -23.34 5.28
CA GLY A 90 15.21 -23.66 5.00
C GLY A 90 14.20 -22.72 5.66
N LYS A 91 14.64 -21.59 6.23
CA LYS A 91 13.78 -20.55 6.79
C LYS A 91 14.00 -19.23 6.07
N ALA A 92 12.89 -18.52 5.84
CA ALA A 92 12.94 -17.12 5.47
C ALA A 92 13.70 -16.34 6.57
N ALA A 93 14.77 -15.66 6.20
CA ALA A 93 15.43 -14.69 7.06
C ALA A 93 14.61 -13.40 7.02
N ASN A 94 13.90 -13.10 8.12
CA ASN A 94 13.22 -11.83 8.34
C ASN A 94 14.11 -10.87 9.13
#